data_AF-A0A940CNF9-F1
#
_entry.id   AF-A0A940CNF9-F1
#
_cell.length_a   1.000
_cell.length_b   1.000
_cell.length_c   1.000
_cell.angle_alpha   90.00
_cell.angle_beta   90.00
_cell.angle_gamma   90.00
#
_symmetry.space_group_name_H-M   'P 1'
#
loop_
_entity.id
_entity.type
_entity.pdbx_description
1 polymer ?
#
loop_
_entity_poly.entity_id
_entity_poly.type
_entity_poly.pdbx_seq_one_letter_code
_entity_poly.pdbx_strand_id
1 'polypeptide(L)'
;MSSNIIIVILITSLATYMSRFFGVLTSEKMDIRSKLFRWFNCVAYAILAALIARMVIFPAGVLSESSMFIRLLVIAGAVIIFLATKKNLVYPSVLSSIILALLNNYL
;
A
#
# COMPACT_ATOMS: atom_id res chain seq x y z
N MET A 1 -30.65 21.57 13.17
CA MET A 1 -29.82 20.34 13.22
C MET A 1 -30.01 19.45 11.99
N SER A 2 -31.23 19.00 11.65
CA SER A 2 -31.46 18.09 10.50
C SER A 2 -31.02 18.64 9.12
N SER A 3 -31.23 19.93 8.85
CA SER A 3 -30.86 20.56 7.56
C SER A 3 -29.34 20.52 7.26
N ASN A 4 -28.48 20.65 8.30
CA ASN A 4 -27.04 20.56 8.14
C ASN A 4 -26.57 19.15 7.76
N ILE A 5 -27.24 18.11 8.26
CA ILE A 5 -26.89 16.71 7.97
C ILE A 5 -27.16 16.40 6.49
N ILE A 6 -28.30 16.87 5.96
CA ILE A 6 -28.67 16.69 4.55
C ILE A 6 -27.64 17.37 3.64
N ILE A 7 -27.23 18.59 3.97
CA ILE A 7 -26.21 19.34 3.20
C ILE A 7 -24.87 18.61 3.23
N VAL A 8 -24.43 18.11 4.40
CA VAL A 8 -23.18 17.36 4.51
C VAL A 8 -23.22 16.07 3.70
N ILE A 9 -24.32 15.32 3.71
CA ILE A 9 -24.49 14.11 2.90
C ILE A 9 -24.45 14.45 1.40
N LEU A 10 -25.11 15.54 0.99
CA LEU A 10 -25.15 15.95 -0.41
C LEU A 10 -23.77 16.39 -0.91
N ILE A 11 -23.02 17.15 -0.10
CA ILE A 11 -21.67 17.60 -0.43
C ILE A 11 -20.68 16.42 -0.45
N THR A 12 -20.73 15.53 0.55
CA THR A 12 -19.82 14.37 0.64
C THR A 12 -20.09 13.34 -0.47
N SER A 13 -21.36 13.08 -0.80
CA SER A 13 -21.70 12.22 -1.94
C SER A 13 -21.26 12.85 -3.26
N LEU A 14 -21.55 14.14 -3.49
CA LEU A 14 -21.12 14.86 -4.69
C LEU A 14 -19.59 14.84 -4.84
N ALA A 15 -18.84 15.16 -3.79
CA ALA A 15 -17.37 15.13 -3.80
C ALA A 15 -16.82 13.74 -4.14
N THR A 16 -17.41 12.68 -3.56
CA THR A 16 -17.00 11.29 -3.80
C THR A 16 -17.29 10.86 -5.25
N TYR A 17 -18.47 11.20 -5.77
CA TYR A 17 -18.84 10.85 -7.14
C TYR A 17 -18.08 11.67 -8.18
N MET A 18 -17.77 12.94 -7.90
CA MET A 18 -16.98 13.80 -8.81
C MET A 18 -15.62 13.17 -9.12
N SER A 19 -14.89 12.73 -8.09
CA SER A 19 -13.58 12.05 -8.25
C SER A 19 -13.69 10.77 -9.08
N ARG A 20 -14.71 9.95 -8.80
CA ARG A 20 -14.96 8.73 -9.58
C ARG A 20 -15.29 9.04 -11.03
N PHE A 21 -16.13 10.04 -11.30
CA PHE A 21 -16.52 10.44 -12.65
C PHE A 21 -15.33 10.94 -13.49
N PHE A 22 -14.47 11.78 -12.90
CA PHE A 22 -13.21 12.20 -13.54
C PHE A 22 -12.29 11.02 -13.85
N GLY A 23 -12.26 10.00 -12.98
CA GLY A 23 -11.56 8.74 -13.22
C GLY A 23 -12.08 7.99 -14.45
N VAL A 24 -13.40 7.86 -14.61
CA VAL A 24 -14.00 7.16 -15.76
C VAL A 24 -13.74 7.91 -17.07
N LEU A 25 -13.92 9.23 -17.09
CA LEU A 25 -13.66 10.07 -18.27
C LEU A 25 -12.20 10.01 -18.73
N THR A 26 -11.28 9.96 -17.76
CA THR A 26 -9.84 9.83 -18.05
C THR A 26 -9.52 8.42 -18.59
N SER A 27 -10.22 7.39 -18.12
CA SER A 27 -9.99 6.00 -18.54
C SER A 27 -10.44 5.70 -19.97
N GLU A 28 -11.43 6.42 -20.50
CA GLU A 28 -11.93 6.20 -21.87
C GLU A 28 -11.00 6.82 -22.95
N LYS A 29 -10.27 7.88 -22.60
CA LYS A 29 -9.42 8.64 -23.55
C LYS A 29 -7.93 8.30 -23.48
N MET A 30 -7.49 7.51 -22.51
CA MET A 30 -6.08 7.16 -22.34
C MET A 30 -5.76 5.78 -22.90
N ASP A 31 -4.99 5.77 -23.99
CA ASP A 31 -4.33 4.56 -24.46
C ASP A 31 -3.25 4.13 -23.44
N ILE A 32 -3.27 2.86 -23.05
CA ILE A 32 -2.38 2.25 -22.04
C ILE A 32 -0.91 2.31 -22.49
N ARG A 33 -0.61 2.47 -23.79
CA ARG A 33 0.75 2.64 -24.32
C ARG A 33 1.23 4.08 -24.34
N SER A 34 0.42 5.06 -23.94
CA SER A 34 0.83 6.46 -23.90
C SER A 34 1.95 6.71 -22.88
N LYS A 35 2.92 7.56 -23.26
CA LYS A 35 4.08 7.91 -22.40
C LYS A 35 3.64 8.58 -21.09
N LEU A 36 2.54 9.33 -21.12
CA LEU A 36 1.98 10.03 -19.96
C LEU A 36 1.44 9.04 -18.91
N PHE A 37 0.70 8.01 -19.33
CA PHE A 37 0.18 7.00 -18.40
C PHE A 37 1.30 6.20 -17.72
N ARG A 38 2.37 5.87 -18.46
CA ARG A 38 3.53 5.20 -17.89
C ARG A 38 4.23 6.07 -16.84
N TRP A 39 4.32 7.38 -17.09
CA TRP A 39 4.88 8.32 -16.11
C TRP A 39 4.03 8.38 -14.83
N PHE A 40 2.70 8.48 -14.93
CA PHE A 40 1.81 8.43 -13.77
C PHE A 40 1.94 7.12 -12.98
N ASN A 41 2.03 5.98 -13.67
CA ASN A 41 2.29 4.70 -13.00
C ASN A 41 3.62 4.72 -12.25
N CYS A 42 4.70 5.21 -12.86
CA CYS A 42 5.99 5.37 -12.17
C CYS A 42 5.88 6.25 -10.93
N VAL A 43 5.14 7.36 -10.99
CA VAL A 43 4.90 8.24 -9.84
C VAL A 43 4.12 7.51 -8.74
N ALA A 44 3.06 6.79 -9.09
CA ALA A 44 2.28 6.01 -8.14
C ALA A 44 3.13 4.92 -7.44
N TYR A 45 3.92 4.17 -8.21
CA TYR A 45 4.84 3.18 -7.66
C TYR A 45 5.94 3.80 -6.79
N ALA A 46 6.45 4.99 -7.16
CA ALA A 46 7.43 5.72 -6.35
C ALA A 46 6.84 6.16 -5.00
N ILE A 47 5.60 6.63 -4.97
CA ILE A 47 4.89 6.99 -3.72
C ILE A 47 4.69 5.75 -2.85
N LEU A 48 4.25 4.63 -3.42
CA LEU A 48 4.12 3.36 -2.70
C LEU A 48 5.47 2.91 -2.12
N ALA A 49 6.54 2.98 -2.91
CA ALA A 49 7.89 2.64 -2.46
C ALA A 49 8.36 3.56 -1.32
N ALA A 50 8.13 4.87 -1.41
CA ALA A 50 8.46 5.82 -0.37
C ALA A 50 7.68 5.56 0.93
N LEU A 51 6.40 5.21 0.83
CA LEU A 51 5.55 4.88 1.98
C LEU A 51 6.06 3.61 2.68
N ILE A 52 6.39 2.56 1.91
CA ILE A 52 6.95 1.32 2.43
C ILE A 52 8.30 1.60 3.11
N ALA A 53 9.20 2.35 2.45
CA ALA A 53 10.50 2.71 3.02
C ALA A 53 10.36 3.46 4.35
N ARG A 54 9.40 4.39 4.45
CA ARG A 54 9.08 5.07 5.70
C ARG A 54 8.66 4.08 6.79
N MET A 55 7.77 3.12 6.49
CA MET A 55 7.34 2.12 7.48
C MET A 55 8.50 1.21 7.96
N VAL A 56 9.49 0.95 7.12
CA VAL A 56 10.65 0.12 7.49
C VAL A 56 11.61 0.88 8.42
N ILE A 57 11.96 2.12 8.06
CA ILE A 57 12.92 2.96 8.80
C ILE A 57 12.29 3.57 10.06
N PHE A 58 11.09 4.12 9.92
CA PHE A 58 10.32 4.78 10.97
C PHE A 58 8.99 4.02 11.20
N PRO A 59 9.05 2.88 11.90
CA PRO A 59 7.86 2.08 12.22
C PRO A 59 6.87 2.86 13.07
N ALA A 60 5.60 2.48 13.00
CA ALA A 60 4.57 2.95 13.91
C ALA A 60 3.76 1.75 14.45
N GLY A 61 3.23 1.88 15.67
CA GLY A 61 2.41 0.84 16.31
C GLY A 61 3.22 -0.38 16.76
N VAL A 62 2.61 -1.57 16.69
CA VAL A 62 3.17 -2.84 17.16
C VAL A 62 4.51 -3.23 16.53
N LEU A 63 4.82 -2.67 15.35
CA LEU A 63 6.10 -2.92 14.71
C LEU A 63 7.24 -2.23 15.47
N SER A 64 6.99 -1.12 16.18
CA SER A 64 7.99 -0.33 16.91
C SER A 64 8.77 -1.13 17.96
N GLU A 65 8.16 -2.17 18.54
CA GLU A 65 8.76 -3.06 19.53
C GLU A 65 9.89 -3.92 18.94
N SER A 66 9.85 -4.17 17.62
CA SER A 66 10.86 -5.01 16.95
C SER A 66 12.12 -4.22 16.56
N SER A 67 13.29 -4.85 16.66
CA SER A 67 14.57 -4.21 16.29
C SER A 67 14.72 -4.04 14.78
N MET A 68 15.45 -3.00 14.37
CA MET A 68 15.65 -2.65 12.95
C MET A 68 16.32 -3.78 12.14
N PHE A 69 17.26 -4.49 12.75
CA PHE A 69 17.97 -5.63 12.13
C PHE A 69 17.02 -6.79 11.81
N ILE A 70 16.10 -7.12 12.72
CA ILE A 70 15.13 -8.20 12.52
C ILE A 70 14.20 -7.87 11.36
N ARG A 71 13.72 -6.62 11.26
CA ARG A 71 12.85 -6.21 10.14
C ARG A 71 13.55 -6.32 8.79
N LEU A 72 14.80 -5.87 8.71
CA LEU A 72 15.58 -5.95 7.47
C LEU A 72 15.75 -7.42 7.01
N LEU A 73 16.04 -8.32 7.96
CA LEU A 73 16.17 -9.76 7.70
C LEU A 73 14.85 -10.39 7.25
N VAL A 74 13.74 -10.07 7.91
CA VAL A 74 12.41 -10.60 7.56
C VAL A 74 11.96 -10.09 6.18
N ILE A 75 12.21 -8.83 5.87
CA ILE A 75 11.90 -8.26 4.54
C ILE A 75 12.74 -8.94 3.46
N ALA A 76 14.04 -9.11 3.68
CA ALA A 76 14.91 -9.83 2.74
C ALA A 76 14.44 -11.27 2.54
N GLY A 77 14.11 -11.99 3.62
CA GLY A 77 13.56 -13.34 3.57
C GLY A 77 12.23 -13.41 2.82
N ALA A 78 11.31 -12.47 3.06
CA ALA A 78 10.03 -12.39 2.36
C ALA A 78 10.21 -12.19 0.85
N VAL A 79 11.17 -11.35 0.43
CA VAL A 79 11.48 -11.14 -0.99
C VAL A 79 12.05 -12.41 -1.64
N ILE A 80 12.93 -13.13 -0.94
CA ILE A 80 13.51 -14.39 -1.43
C ILE A 80 12.41 -15.46 -1.59
N ILE A 81 11.54 -15.62 -0.59
CA ILE A 81 10.40 -16.56 -0.65
C ILE A 81 9.44 -16.18 -1.77
N PHE A 82 9.14 -14.89 -1.94
CA PHE A 82 8.28 -14.41 -3.04
C PHE A 82 8.83 -14.76 -4.43
N LEU A 83 10.16 -14.61 -4.62
CA LEU A 83 10.82 -14.98 -5.87
C LEU A 83 10.83 -16.50 -6.09
N ALA A 84 11.06 -17.30 -5.05
CA ALA A 84 11.03 -18.76 -5.12
C ALA A 84 9.63 -19.33 -5.41
N THR A 85 8.57 -18.72 -4.86
CA THR A 85 7.17 -19.19 -4.96
C THR A 85 6.44 -18.69 -6.21
N LYS A 86 7.16 -18.41 -7.33
CA LYS A 86 6.56 -18.03 -8.62
C LYS A 86 5.54 -16.86 -8.52
N LYS A 87 5.79 -15.86 -7.67
CA LYS A 87 4.94 -14.67 -7.45
C LYS A 87 3.61 -14.89 -6.70
N ASN A 88 3.41 -16.03 -6.04
CA ASN A 88 2.24 -16.20 -5.15
C ASN A 88 2.41 -15.34 -3.89
N LEU A 89 1.54 -14.35 -3.69
CA LEU A 89 1.59 -13.36 -2.60
C LEU A 89 1.24 -13.93 -1.21
N VAL A 90 0.58 -15.08 -1.17
CA VAL A 90 0.04 -15.66 0.08
C VAL A 90 1.14 -16.33 0.92
N TYR A 91 2.02 -17.12 0.31
CA TYR A 91 3.07 -17.83 1.05
C TYR A 91 4.07 -16.90 1.74
N PRO A 92 4.61 -15.84 1.09
CA PRO A 92 5.58 -14.95 1.72
C PRO A 92 4.98 -14.17 2.88
N SER A 93 3.73 -13.73 2.77
CA SER A 93 3.06 -12.90 3.79
C SER A 93 2.73 -13.70 5.05
N VAL A 94 2.27 -14.94 4.91
CA VAL A 94 2.00 -15.83 6.04
C VAL A 94 3.31 -16.26 6.72
N LEU A 95 4.31 -16.69 5.94
CA LEU A 95 5.62 -17.08 6.48
C LEU A 95 6.33 -15.92 7.16
N SER A 96 6.34 -14.72 6.56
CA SER A 96 7.00 -13.55 7.16
C SER A 96 6.34 -13.14 8.47
N SER A 97 5.02 -13.24 8.58
CA SER A 97 4.28 -12.92 9.80
C SER A 97 4.60 -13.92 10.92
N ILE A 98 4.68 -15.21 10.59
CA ILE A 98 5.06 -16.27 11.55
C ILE A 98 6.51 -16.11 12.01
N ILE A 99 7.44 -15.86 11.09
CA ILE A 99 8.86 -15.63 11.41
C ILE A 99 9.02 -14.39 12.29
N LEU A 100 8.35 -13.29 11.96
CA LEU A 100 8.42 -12.06 12.75
C LEU A 100 7.84 -12.25 14.16
N ALA A 101 6.71 -12.95 14.29
CA ALA A 101 6.10 -13.24 15.58
C ALA A 101 7.00 -14.12 16.46
N LEU A 102 7.63 -15.15 15.89
CA LEU A 102 8.57 -16.02 16.60
C LEU A 102 9.84 -15.27 17.02
N LEU A 103 10.43 -14.50 16.12
CA LEU A 103 11.68 -13.77 16.40
C LEU A 103 11.49 -12.65 17.42
N ASN A 104 10.31 -12.03 17.45
CA ASN A 104 9.96 -10.99 18.42
C ASN A 104 9.50 -11.54 19.78
N ASN A 105 9.24 -12.84 19.89
CA ASN A 105 8.91 -13.50 21.17
C ASN A 105 10.15 -14.10 21.84
N TYR A 106 11.17 -14.45 21.05
CA TYR A 106 12.42 -15.03 21.53
C TYR A 106 13.47 -13.98 21.96
N LEU A 107 13.29 -12.72 21.57
CA LEU A 107 14.16 -11.58 21.89
C LEU A 107 13.38 -10.54 22.71
#